data_AF-A0A954XDD9-F1
#
_entry.id   AF-A0A954XDD9-F1
#
_cell.length_a   1.000
_cell.length_b   1.000
_cell.length_c   1.000
_cell.angle_alpha   90.00
_cell.angle_beta   90.00
_cell.angle_gamma   90.00
#
_symmetry.space_group_name_H-M   'P 1'
#
loop_
_entity.id
_entity.type
_entity.pdbx_description
1 polymer ?
#
loop_
_entity_poly.entity_id
_entity_poly.type
_entity_poly.pdbx_seq_one_letter_code
_entity_poly.pdbx_strand_id
1 'polypeptide(L)'
;MAIRRRIVLLASWACLIAIFTSHVQAQTRRDPQSPARPFGYQPSSFVFQSGSDARAERFNKKYLPKVMEIVNERFKEGARFENPEAVPLNVERMVLNYDYDVRAYFIHEGAGYKNTVGVKLGDEHRLMFPDCSYDGNNGVRLQRGDFMDLGLIKRGTKLDL
;
A
#
# COMPACT_ATOMS: atom_id res chain seq x y z
N MET A 1 1.33 17.23 -80.67
CA MET A 1 0.47 17.59 -79.52
C MET A 1 0.06 16.30 -78.81
N ALA A 2 0.80 15.90 -77.77
CA ALA A 2 0.42 14.84 -76.83
C ALA A 2 1.27 14.98 -75.56
N ILE A 3 0.62 15.39 -74.47
CA ILE A 3 1.16 15.45 -73.11
C ILE A 3 0.92 14.08 -72.46
N ARG A 4 1.91 13.51 -71.76
CA ARG A 4 1.74 12.61 -70.60
C ARG A 4 3.09 12.38 -69.90
N ARG A 5 3.35 13.14 -68.83
CA ARG A 5 3.18 12.80 -67.40
C ARG A 5 4.39 12.03 -66.83
N ARG A 6 5.27 12.77 -66.13
CA ARG A 6 6.29 12.21 -65.23
C ARG A 6 5.57 11.58 -64.04
N ILE A 7 5.75 10.28 -63.84
CA ILE A 7 5.32 9.55 -62.65
C ILE A 7 6.34 9.86 -61.56
N VAL A 8 5.96 10.70 -60.60
CA VAL A 8 6.73 10.89 -59.37
C VAL A 8 6.35 9.74 -58.45
N LEU A 9 7.28 8.80 -58.25
CA LEU A 9 7.20 7.78 -57.20
C LEU A 9 7.35 8.48 -55.84
N LEU A 10 6.23 8.81 -55.21
CA LEU A 10 6.20 9.17 -53.79
C LEU A 10 6.24 7.87 -52.99
N ALA A 11 7.43 7.52 -52.50
CA ALA A 11 7.61 6.47 -51.52
C ALA A 11 7.02 6.96 -50.18
N SER A 12 5.76 6.57 -49.91
CA SER A 12 5.12 6.76 -48.61
C SER A 12 5.82 5.88 -47.57
N TRP A 13 6.79 6.45 -46.87
CA TRP A 13 7.27 5.92 -45.60
C TRP A 13 6.20 6.15 -44.53
N ALA A 14 5.37 5.15 -44.30
CA ALA A 14 4.49 5.11 -43.14
C ALA A 14 5.36 4.92 -41.88
N CYS A 15 5.68 6.02 -41.21
CA CYS A 15 6.34 6.01 -39.91
C CYS A 15 5.32 5.55 -38.86
N LEU A 16 5.38 4.28 -38.46
CA LEU A 16 4.56 3.72 -37.40
C LEU A 16 5.12 4.21 -36.05
N ILE A 17 4.65 5.35 -35.56
CA ILE A 17 4.99 5.85 -34.22
C ILE A 17 4.16 5.04 -33.21
N ALA A 18 4.76 3.99 -32.65
CA ALA A 18 4.21 3.32 -31.47
C ALA A 18 4.40 4.24 -30.26
N ILE A 19 3.34 4.96 -29.90
CA ILE A 19 3.30 5.74 -28.65
C ILE A 19 3.15 4.72 -27.51
N PHE A 20 4.27 4.34 -26.88
CA PHE A 20 4.24 3.64 -25.61
C PHE A 20 3.77 4.64 -24.54
N THR A 21 2.46 4.70 -24.30
CA THR A 21 1.92 5.38 -23.12
C THR A 21 2.32 4.58 -21.89
N SER A 22 3.35 5.06 -21.17
CA SER A 22 3.65 4.62 -19.82
C SER A 22 2.43 4.86 -18.95
N HIS A 23 1.72 3.80 -18.60
CA HIS A 23 0.62 3.86 -17.64
C HIS A 23 1.21 4.14 -16.27
N VAL A 24 1.25 5.41 -15.86
CA VAL A 24 1.35 5.74 -14.44
C VAL A 24 0.01 5.33 -13.84
N GLN A 25 -0.06 4.13 -13.25
CA GLN A 25 -1.24 3.70 -12.50
C GLN A 25 -1.40 4.66 -11.31
N ALA A 26 -2.38 5.55 -11.42
CA ALA A 26 -2.84 6.36 -10.30
C ALA A 26 -3.43 5.44 -9.24
N GLN A 27 -3.23 5.79 -7.97
CA GLN A 27 -3.70 4.99 -6.86
C GLN A 27 -5.23 4.96 -6.82
N THR A 28 -5.79 3.78 -6.67
CA THR A 28 -7.24 3.61 -6.55
C THR A 28 -7.61 3.60 -5.07
N ARG A 29 -8.45 4.55 -4.65
CA ARG A 29 -8.94 4.60 -3.27
C ARG A 29 -9.80 3.38 -2.97
N ARG A 30 -9.75 2.91 -1.73
CA ARG A 30 -10.69 1.91 -1.24
C ARG A 30 -11.95 2.60 -0.77
N ASP A 31 -13.09 2.27 -1.36
CA ASP A 31 -14.38 2.80 -0.92
C ASP A 31 -15.27 1.68 -0.34
N PRO A 32 -16.03 1.97 0.74
CA PRO A 32 -16.08 3.23 1.48
C PRO A 32 -14.89 3.39 2.44
N GLN A 33 -14.51 4.64 2.71
CA GLN A 33 -13.57 4.97 3.80
C GLN A 33 -14.27 4.88 5.16
N SER A 34 -13.57 4.38 6.16
CA SER A 34 -14.14 4.28 7.51
C SER A 34 -14.33 5.65 8.16
N PRO A 35 -15.51 5.92 8.77
CA PRO A 35 -15.77 7.15 9.52
C PRO A 35 -15.22 7.12 10.95
N ALA A 36 -14.63 6.00 11.39
CA ALA A 36 -14.14 5.86 12.77
C ALA A 36 -13.04 6.88 13.09
N ARG A 37 -13.18 7.58 14.22
CA ARG A 37 -12.22 8.60 14.70
C ARG A 37 -12.03 8.44 16.22
N PRO A 38 -11.46 7.31 16.70
CA PRO A 38 -11.18 7.17 18.13
C PRO A 38 -10.32 8.34 18.60
N PHE A 39 -10.68 8.92 19.74
CA PHE A 39 -10.04 10.11 20.32
C PHE A 39 -10.01 11.35 19.40
N GLY A 40 -10.81 11.37 18.32
CA GLY A 40 -10.83 12.48 17.36
C GLY A 40 -9.63 12.53 16.41
N TYR A 41 -8.73 11.54 16.43
CA TYR A 41 -7.56 11.52 15.56
C TYR A 41 -7.94 11.38 14.09
N GLN A 42 -7.21 12.11 13.24
CA GLN A 42 -7.44 12.08 11.80
C GLN A 42 -6.58 10.99 11.13
N PRO A 43 -7.09 10.36 10.05
CA PRO A 43 -6.28 9.48 9.21
C PRO A 43 -5.09 10.22 8.60
N SER A 44 -3.94 9.54 8.49
CA SER A 44 -2.76 10.09 7.83
C SER A 44 -3.00 10.35 6.34
N SER A 45 -3.82 9.50 5.71
CA SER A 45 -4.23 9.61 4.30
C SER A 45 -5.52 8.80 4.06
N PHE A 46 -5.88 8.59 2.80
CA PHE A 46 -6.87 7.60 2.41
C PHE A 46 -6.28 6.18 2.47
N VAL A 47 -7.14 5.20 2.68
CA VAL A 47 -6.79 3.81 2.37
C VAL A 47 -6.95 3.57 0.86
N PHE A 48 -5.94 2.97 0.25
CA PHE A 48 -5.91 2.62 -1.16
C PHE A 48 -5.97 1.10 -1.36
N GLN A 49 -6.49 0.70 -2.51
CA GLN A 49 -6.69 -0.70 -2.87
C GLN A 49 -5.37 -1.40 -3.16
N SER A 50 -5.25 -2.63 -2.65
CA SER A 50 -4.17 -3.56 -2.95
C SER A 50 -3.88 -3.66 -4.45
N GLY A 51 -2.61 -3.52 -4.83
CA GLY A 51 -2.17 -3.61 -6.24
C GLY A 51 -2.59 -2.44 -7.14
N SER A 52 -3.18 -1.36 -6.61
CA SER A 52 -3.63 -0.24 -7.44
C SER A 52 -2.50 0.65 -7.99
N ASP A 53 -1.28 0.53 -7.45
CA ASP A 53 -0.09 1.18 -8.00
C ASP A 53 1.10 0.20 -8.08
N ALA A 54 2.16 0.60 -8.79
CA ALA A 54 3.33 -0.24 -9.02
C ALA A 54 4.08 -0.64 -7.73
N ARG A 55 4.02 0.18 -6.67
CA ARG A 55 4.66 -0.13 -5.38
C ARG A 55 3.83 -1.18 -4.62
N ALA A 56 2.51 -1.07 -4.66
CA ALA A 56 1.57 -2.05 -4.11
C ALA A 56 1.59 -3.38 -4.88
N GLU A 57 1.66 -3.34 -6.20
CA GLU A 57 1.86 -4.56 -7.00
C GLU A 57 3.15 -5.28 -6.63
N ARG A 58 4.24 -4.52 -6.47
CA ARG A 58 5.53 -5.07 -6.04
C ARG A 58 5.43 -5.66 -4.63
N PHE A 59 4.74 -4.98 -3.73
CA PHE A 59 4.46 -5.49 -2.39
C PHE A 59 3.75 -6.85 -2.46
N ASN A 60 2.64 -6.92 -3.18
CA ASN A 60 1.84 -8.13 -3.35
C ASN A 60 2.62 -9.28 -3.97
N LYS A 61 3.45 -9.01 -4.99
CA LYS A 61 4.21 -10.05 -5.71
C LYS A 61 5.45 -10.52 -4.95
N LYS A 62 6.15 -9.63 -4.23
CA LYS A 62 7.50 -9.92 -3.69
C LYS A 62 7.58 -10.03 -2.17
N TYR A 63 6.71 -9.32 -1.44
CA TYR A 63 6.86 -9.13 0.00
C TYR A 63 5.70 -9.75 0.78
N LEU A 64 4.46 -9.54 0.33
CA LEU A 64 3.28 -10.09 1.00
C LEU A 64 3.36 -11.62 1.21
N PRO A 65 3.80 -12.45 0.23
CA PRO A 65 3.92 -13.89 0.45
C PRO A 65 4.90 -14.24 1.58
N LYS A 66 6.04 -13.53 1.67
CA LYS A 66 7.06 -13.74 2.71
C LYS A 66 6.57 -13.29 4.08
N VAL A 67 5.84 -12.17 4.14
CA VAL A 67 5.22 -11.71 5.38
C VAL A 67 4.18 -12.73 5.86
N MET A 68 3.37 -13.26 4.95
CA MET A 68 2.36 -14.27 5.29
C MET A 68 2.98 -15.60 5.72
N GLU A 69 4.13 -15.99 5.18
CA GLU A 69 4.91 -17.14 5.68
C GLU A 69 5.26 -16.95 7.16
N ILE A 70 5.83 -15.80 7.53
CA ILE A 70 6.15 -15.46 8.94
C ILE A 70 4.89 -15.45 9.81
N VAL A 71 3.80 -14.84 9.33
CA VAL A 71 2.51 -14.80 10.05
C VAL A 71 1.97 -16.20 10.29
N ASN A 72 1.94 -17.05 9.26
CA ASN A 72 1.42 -18.40 9.33
C ASN A 72 2.32 -19.34 10.15
N GLU A 73 3.61 -19.06 10.25
CA GLU A 73 4.53 -19.85 11.09
C GLU A 73 4.43 -19.45 12.56
N ARG A 74 4.38 -18.16 12.85
CA ARG A 74 4.60 -17.62 14.22
C ARG A 74 3.33 -17.12 14.91
N PHE A 75 2.31 -16.77 14.15
CA PHE A 75 1.10 -16.10 14.64
C PHE A 75 -0.16 -16.79 14.10
N LYS A 76 -0.19 -18.12 14.10
CA LYS A 76 -1.37 -18.89 13.68
C LYS A 76 -2.59 -18.45 14.48
N GLU A 77 -3.69 -18.19 13.77
CA GLU A 77 -4.97 -17.84 14.37
C GLU A 77 -5.41 -18.94 15.36
N GLY A 78 -5.78 -18.56 16.58
CA GLY A 78 -6.15 -19.50 17.66
C GLY A 78 -4.98 -20.19 18.36
N ALA A 79 -3.73 -20.01 17.92
CA ALA A 79 -2.58 -20.42 18.71
C ALA A 79 -2.49 -19.53 19.95
N ARG A 80 -2.40 -20.16 21.13
CA ARG A 80 -2.14 -19.42 22.37
C ARG A 80 -0.79 -18.74 22.18
N PHE A 81 -0.76 -17.41 22.33
CA PHE A 81 0.49 -16.66 22.30
C PHE A 81 1.22 -16.96 23.61
N GLU A 82 1.89 -18.11 23.67
CA GLU A 82 2.44 -18.68 24.90
C GLU A 82 3.63 -17.89 25.43
N ASN A 83 4.23 -17.03 24.60
CA ASN A 83 5.36 -16.20 25.00
C ASN A 83 5.31 -14.81 24.35
N PRO A 84 4.50 -13.87 24.89
CA PRO A 84 4.45 -12.51 24.39
C PRO A 84 5.79 -11.77 24.48
N GLU A 85 6.64 -12.19 25.40
CA GLU A 85 8.01 -11.67 25.55
C GLU A 85 8.97 -12.20 24.48
N ALA A 86 8.61 -13.23 23.70
CA ALA A 86 9.44 -13.78 22.62
C ALA A 86 9.37 -12.98 21.31
N VAL A 87 8.41 -12.06 21.18
CA VAL A 87 8.38 -11.06 20.10
C VAL A 87 8.25 -9.66 20.69
N PRO A 88 9.22 -9.20 21.50
CA PRO A 88 9.19 -7.84 21.98
C PRO A 88 9.48 -6.95 20.77
N LEU A 89 8.47 -6.18 20.35
CA LEU A 89 8.68 -5.04 19.48
C LEU A 89 9.59 -4.07 20.23
N ASN A 90 10.88 -4.11 19.91
CA ASN A 90 11.82 -3.15 20.47
C ASN A 90 11.62 -1.82 19.74
N VAL A 91 10.74 -0.99 20.31
CA VAL A 91 10.40 0.35 19.83
C VAL A 91 11.62 1.28 19.73
N GLU A 92 12.67 1.06 20.54
CA GLU A 92 13.92 1.83 20.45
C GLU A 92 14.68 1.56 19.15
N ARG A 93 14.44 0.40 18.54
CA ARG A 93 15.00 0.02 17.23
C ARG A 93 14.10 0.43 16.07
N MET A 94 12.92 1.00 16.33
CA MET A 94 11.98 1.49 15.32
C MET A 94 12.26 2.97 14.99
N VAL A 95 13.51 3.26 14.62
CA VAL A 95 13.97 4.58 14.19
C VAL A 95 14.39 4.54 12.73
N LEU A 96 13.94 5.51 11.95
CA LEU A 96 14.37 5.64 10.57
C LEU A 96 15.81 6.17 10.48
N ASN A 97 16.70 5.39 9.89
CA ASN A 97 18.10 5.80 9.69
C ASN A 97 18.27 6.89 8.61
N TYR A 98 17.29 7.03 7.73
CA TYR A 98 17.27 7.97 6.61
C TYR A 98 15.87 8.58 6.46
N ASP A 99 15.77 9.62 5.63
CA ASP A 99 14.48 10.10 5.19
C ASP A 99 13.86 9.05 4.26
N TYR A 100 12.63 8.63 4.56
CA TYR A 100 11.92 7.63 3.78
C TYR A 100 10.51 8.10 3.42
N ASP A 101 10.08 7.83 2.20
CA ASP A 101 8.67 7.87 1.83
C ASP A 101 7.98 6.59 2.32
N VAL A 102 7.31 6.69 3.46
CA VAL A 102 6.80 5.54 4.20
C VAL A 102 5.37 5.22 3.78
N ARG A 103 5.12 3.93 3.60
CA ARG A 103 3.80 3.35 3.33
C ARG A 103 3.54 2.20 4.26
N ALA A 104 2.35 2.19 4.86
CA ALA A 104 1.85 1.07 5.64
C ALA A 104 0.98 0.17 4.76
N TYR A 105 1.15 -1.16 4.91
CA TYR A 105 0.33 -2.16 4.24
C TYR A 105 -0.46 -2.94 5.28
N PHE A 106 -1.76 -3.09 5.03
CA PHE A 106 -2.61 -3.96 5.82
C PHE A 106 -2.31 -5.42 5.50
N ILE A 107 -1.92 -6.20 6.50
CA ILE A 107 -1.58 -7.62 6.32
C ILE A 107 -2.75 -8.50 6.69
N HIS A 108 -3.25 -8.36 7.91
CA HIS A 108 -4.31 -9.20 8.45
C HIS A 108 -4.77 -8.64 9.80
N GLU A 109 -6.01 -8.91 10.16
CA GLU A 109 -6.58 -8.75 11.49
C GLU A 109 -7.42 -10.02 11.72
N GLY A 110 -7.25 -10.64 12.89
CA GLY A 110 -7.85 -11.95 13.21
C GLY A 110 -8.36 -12.02 14.65
N ALA A 111 -8.56 -10.89 15.31
CA ALA A 111 -8.99 -10.88 16.71
C ALA A 111 -10.51 -10.98 16.86
N GLY A 112 -11.27 -10.88 15.76
CA GLY A 112 -12.73 -11.07 15.74
C GLY A 112 -13.52 -9.88 16.30
N TYR A 113 -12.86 -8.77 16.60
CA TYR A 113 -13.46 -7.51 17.01
C TYR A 113 -13.00 -6.36 16.12
N LYS A 114 -13.80 -5.28 16.07
CA LYS A 114 -13.44 -4.10 15.28
C LYS A 114 -12.29 -3.36 15.95
N ASN A 115 -11.21 -3.16 15.21
CA ASN A 115 -10.00 -2.52 15.67
C ASN A 115 -9.65 -1.29 14.84
N THR A 116 -8.93 -0.37 15.45
CA THR A 116 -8.32 0.79 14.78
C THR A 116 -6.83 0.78 15.08
N VAL A 117 -6.01 1.07 14.07
CA VAL A 117 -4.56 1.20 14.25
C VAL A 117 -4.17 2.67 14.15
N GLY A 118 -3.58 3.16 15.24
CA GLY A 118 -2.96 4.48 15.33
C GLY A 118 -1.49 4.45 14.94
N VAL A 119 -0.92 5.64 14.79
CA VAL A 119 0.53 5.84 14.73
C VAL A 119 0.85 7.17 15.37
N LYS A 120 1.94 7.22 16.12
CA LYS A 120 2.57 8.45 16.55
C LYS A 120 3.80 8.70 15.68
N LEU A 121 3.77 9.80 14.91
CA LEU A 121 4.85 10.23 14.04
C LEU A 121 5.49 11.48 14.64
N GLY A 122 6.61 11.31 15.35
CA GLY A 122 7.15 12.40 16.18
C GLY A 122 6.21 12.70 17.35
N ASP A 123 5.63 13.90 17.39
CA ASP A 123 4.68 14.32 18.44
C ASP A 123 3.22 14.23 18.00
N GLU A 124 2.94 13.86 16.74
CA GLU A 124 1.59 13.85 16.19
C GLU A 124 0.96 12.46 16.21
N HIS A 125 -0.27 12.38 16.72
CA HIS A 125 -1.09 11.17 16.69
C HIS A 125 -2.02 11.16 15.47
N ARG A 126 -1.90 10.12 14.65
CA ARG A 126 -2.72 9.91 13.44
C ARG A 126 -3.27 8.49 13.39
N LEU A 127 -4.24 8.25 12.52
CA LEU A 127 -4.76 6.91 12.23
C LEU A 127 -4.14 6.37 10.93
N MET A 128 -3.63 5.14 10.96
CA MET A 128 -3.23 4.42 9.75
C MET A 128 -4.38 3.61 9.17
N PHE A 129 -5.16 2.92 10.00
CA PHE A 129 -6.29 2.13 9.54
C PHE A 129 -7.47 2.35 10.50
N PRO A 130 -8.38 3.28 10.16
CA PRO A 130 -9.49 3.64 11.04
C PRO A 130 -10.45 2.49 11.34
N ASP A 131 -10.59 1.52 10.43
CA ASP A 131 -11.26 0.23 10.69
C ASP A 131 -10.42 -0.89 10.07
N CYS A 132 -9.88 -1.75 10.92
CA CYS A 132 -9.04 -2.89 10.57
C CYS A 132 -9.84 -4.16 10.30
N SER A 133 -11.17 -4.09 10.27
CA SER A 133 -12.00 -5.23 9.93
C SER A 133 -11.54 -5.85 8.62
N TYR A 134 -11.28 -7.15 8.66
CA TYR A 134 -10.87 -7.96 7.52
C TYR A 134 -11.98 -8.95 7.15
N ASP A 135 -12.26 -9.14 5.86
CA ASP A 135 -13.27 -10.11 5.38
C ASP A 135 -12.70 -11.21 4.46
N GLY A 136 -11.37 -11.31 4.33
CA GLY A 136 -10.78 -12.23 3.36
C GLY A 136 -10.68 -11.58 1.99
N ASN A 137 -11.30 -12.21 0.99
CA ASN A 137 -11.37 -11.77 -0.42
C ASN A 137 -12.78 -11.24 -0.80
N ASN A 138 -13.64 -10.93 0.18
CA ASN A 138 -15.09 -10.83 -0.03
C ASN A 138 -15.65 -9.38 -0.08
N GLY A 139 -14.81 -8.38 -0.35
CA GLY A 139 -15.29 -7.05 -0.73
C GLY A 139 -15.08 -5.97 0.33
N VAL A 140 -16.15 -5.27 0.72
CA VAL A 140 -16.23 -3.88 1.24
C VAL A 140 -15.25 -3.51 2.38
N ARG A 141 -14.63 -4.49 3.04
CA ARG A 141 -13.67 -4.30 4.14
C ARG A 141 -12.22 -4.22 3.66
N LEU A 142 -11.27 -4.07 4.59
CA LEU A 142 -9.85 -4.13 4.24
C LEU A 142 -9.49 -5.51 3.68
N GLN A 143 -8.59 -5.51 2.72
CA GLN A 143 -8.01 -6.66 2.05
C GLN A 143 -6.51 -6.65 2.28
N ARG A 144 -5.87 -7.83 2.21
CA ARG A 144 -4.41 -7.91 2.31
C ARG A 144 -3.73 -7.09 1.21
N GLY A 145 -2.76 -6.29 1.60
CA GLY A 145 -2.01 -5.41 0.71
C GLY A 145 -2.72 -4.09 0.39
N ASP A 146 -3.93 -3.84 0.89
CA ASP A 146 -4.43 -2.46 0.97
C ASP A 146 -3.44 -1.61 1.76
N PHE A 147 -3.36 -0.33 1.45
CA PHE A 147 -2.27 0.49 1.96
C PHE A 147 -2.66 1.92 2.25
N MET A 148 -1.84 2.57 3.06
CA MET A 148 -1.90 4.00 3.34
C MET A 148 -0.51 4.61 3.18
N ASP A 149 -0.43 5.72 2.44
CA ASP A 149 0.79 6.52 2.40
C ASP A 149 0.89 7.39 3.64
N LEU A 150 1.97 7.22 4.40
CA LEU A 150 2.32 8.08 5.54
C LEU A 150 3.18 9.27 5.09
N GLY A 151 3.69 9.21 3.86
CA GLY A 151 4.49 10.26 3.24
C GLY A 151 5.94 10.25 3.72
N LEU A 152 6.63 11.38 3.48
CA LEU A 152 8.02 11.54 3.85
C LEU A 152 8.16 11.66 5.37
N ILE A 153 8.77 10.65 5.99
CA ILE A 153 9.15 10.66 7.40
C ILE A 153 10.66 10.88 7.48
N LYS A 154 11.06 11.84 8.33
CA LYS A 154 12.45 12.25 8.48
C LYS A 154 13.27 11.21 9.24
N ARG A 155 14.57 11.19 8.93
CA ARG A 155 15.53 10.42 9.72
C ARG A 155 15.42 10.79 11.20
N GLY A 156 15.63 9.83 12.09
CA GLY A 156 15.55 10.04 13.52
C GLY A 156 14.13 10.10 14.09
N THR A 157 13.08 10.12 13.27
CA THR A 157 11.71 9.96 13.75
C THR A 157 11.53 8.57 14.34
N LYS A 158 11.03 8.53 15.59
CA LYS A 158 10.57 7.30 16.24
C LYS A 158 9.19 6.94 15.71
N LEU A 159 9.02 5.67 15.35
CA LEU A 159 7.71 5.11 15.02
C LEU A 159 7.17 4.40 16.25
N ASP A 160 6.02 4.87 16.73
CA ASP A 160 5.32 4.32 17.88
C ASP A 160 3.87 4.01 17.46
N LEU A 161 3.40 2.79 17.77
CA LEU A 161 2.19 2.17 17.22
C LEU A 161 1.13 1.95 18.28
#